data_AF-A0A5P9Q2B8-F1
#
_entry.id   AF-A0A5P9Q2B8-F1
#
_cell.length_a   1.000
_cell.length_b   1.000
_cell.length_c   1.000
_cell.angle_alpha   90.00
_cell.angle_beta   90.00
_cell.angle_gamma   90.00
#
_symmetry.space_group_name_H-M   'P 1'
#
loop_
_entity.id
_entity.type
_entity.pdbx_description
1 polymer ?
#
loop_
_entity_poly.entity_id
_entity_poly.type
_entity_poly.pdbx_seq_one_letter_code
_entity_poly.pdbx_strand_id
1 'polypeptide(L)'
;MVTVDAWSRPVTVQLCEVGLPRTCAALVVWADTLAEVSASLWRTPSGDSVHLDVTGRVPAGVPIRVYDAVPFDAVSFPDVPPDTRQDLAVSLLRMWSRGGEVAA
;
A
#
# COMPACT_ATOMS: atom_id res chain seq x y z
N MET A 1 -21.84 9.29 28.90
CA MET A 1 -20.69 9.21 28.00
C MET A 1 -20.95 8.02 27.10
N VAL A 2 -21.26 8.25 25.82
CA VAL A 2 -21.53 7.16 24.88
C VAL A 2 -20.19 6.77 24.26
N THR A 3 -19.73 5.57 24.55
CA THR A 3 -18.60 4.95 23.84
C THR A 3 -19.17 4.29 22.60
N VAL A 4 -18.79 4.80 21.43
CA VAL A 4 -19.13 4.17 20.15
C VAL A 4 -18.01 3.17 19.85
N ASP A 5 -18.28 1.89 20.04
CA ASP A 5 -17.44 0.83 19.48
C ASP A 5 -17.73 0.76 17.97
N ALA A 6 -16.94 1.50 17.19
CA ALA A 6 -16.99 1.44 15.74
C ALA A 6 -16.65 0.02 15.29
N TRP A 7 -17.54 -0.58 14.51
CA TRP A 7 -17.41 -1.93 14.00
C TRP A 7 -16.01 -2.24 13.44
N SER A 8 -15.54 -3.44 13.78
CA SER A 8 -14.16 -3.84 14.03
C SER A 8 -13.28 -4.11 12.81
N ARG A 9 -13.60 -3.59 11.63
CA ARG A 9 -12.80 -3.83 10.41
C ARG A 9 -12.72 -2.58 9.53
N PRO A 10 -11.52 -2.23 9.03
CA PRO A 10 -11.37 -1.09 8.13
C PRO A 10 -12.19 -1.29 6.86
N VAL A 11 -12.77 -0.20 6.35
CA VAL A 11 -13.29 -0.18 4.97
C VAL A 11 -12.11 -0.48 4.06
N THR A 12 -12.30 -1.46 3.17
CA THR A 12 -11.22 -1.98 2.34
C THR A 12 -11.48 -1.61 0.88
N VAL A 13 -10.52 -0.95 0.25
CA VAL A 13 -10.57 -0.50 -1.13
C VAL A 13 -9.46 -1.18 -1.90
N GLN A 14 -9.82 -2.00 -2.89
CA GLN A 14 -8.86 -2.54 -3.84
C GLN A 14 -8.76 -1.59 -5.04
N LEU A 15 -7.55 -1.18 -5.38
CA LEU A 15 -7.28 -0.44 -6.61
C LEU A 15 -7.27 -1.40 -7.82
N CYS A 16 -7.38 -0.84 -9.02
CA CYS A 16 -7.32 -1.62 -10.26
C CYS A 16 -6.25 -1.01 -11.18
N GLU A 17 -5.09 -0.72 -10.59
CA GLU A 17 -3.98 -0.13 -11.33
C GLU A 17 -3.11 -1.22 -11.95
N VAL A 18 -2.46 -0.89 -13.07
CA VAL A 18 -1.55 -1.82 -13.75
C VAL A 18 -0.12 -1.33 -13.60
N GLY A 19 0.68 -2.11 -12.87
CA GLY A 19 2.11 -1.92 -12.70
C GLY A 19 2.48 -1.06 -11.50
N LEU A 20 3.69 -1.28 -10.98
CA LEU A 20 4.20 -0.68 -9.75
C LEU A 20 4.09 0.85 -9.71
N PRO A 21 4.49 1.62 -10.75
CA PRO A 21 4.41 3.08 -10.67
C PRO A 21 2.98 3.61 -10.52
N ARG A 22 2.01 3.03 -11.22
CA ARG A 22 0.60 3.47 -11.13
C ARG A 22 -0.03 3.07 -9.80
N THR A 23 0.19 1.84 -9.36
CA THR A 23 -0.23 1.39 -8.02
C THR A 23 0.31 2.31 -6.94
N CYS A 24 1.62 2.62 -6.95
CA CYS A 24 2.22 3.51 -5.97
C CYS A 24 1.71 4.95 -6.08
N ALA A 25 1.47 5.48 -7.29
CA ALA A 25 0.90 6.81 -7.47
C ALA A 25 -0.50 6.91 -6.84
N ALA A 26 -1.36 5.93 -7.08
CA ALA A 26 -2.70 5.88 -6.51
C ALA A 26 -2.66 5.74 -4.98
N LEU A 27 -1.79 4.88 -4.44
CA LEU A 27 -1.60 4.74 -2.98
C LEU A 27 -1.08 6.03 -2.33
N VAL A 28 -0.21 6.79 -3.02
CA VAL A 28 0.26 8.10 -2.55
C VAL A 28 -0.87 9.12 -2.50
N VAL A 29 -1.76 9.15 -3.51
CA VAL A 29 -2.94 10.02 -3.48
C VAL A 29 -3.81 9.71 -2.26
N TRP A 30 -4.03 8.43 -1.95
CA TRP A 30 -4.73 8.04 -0.73
C TRP A 30 -3.98 8.47 0.53
N ALA A 31 -2.68 8.20 0.63
CA ALA A 31 -1.85 8.60 1.76
C ALA A 31 -1.94 10.10 2.05
N ASP A 32 -2.02 10.95 1.01
CA ASP A 32 -2.15 12.40 1.15
C ASP A 32 -3.53 12.88 1.66
N THR A 33 -4.54 12.00 1.66
CA THR A 33 -5.91 12.32 2.12
C THR A 33 -6.25 11.75 3.50
N LEU A 34 -5.39 10.91 4.06
CA LEU A 34 -5.65 10.17 5.29
C LEU A 34 -4.88 10.74 6.48
N ALA A 35 -5.47 10.61 7.66
CA ALA A 35 -4.78 10.81 8.93
C ALA A 35 -4.17 9.49 9.43
N GLU A 36 -3.13 9.57 10.27
CA GLU A 36 -2.47 8.41 10.92
C GLU A 36 -2.00 7.34 9.91
N VAL A 37 -1.35 7.81 8.84
CA VAL A 37 -0.99 6.99 7.70
C VAL A 37 0.11 6.00 8.05
N SER A 38 -0.09 4.75 7.67
CA SER A 38 0.96 3.73 7.57
C SER A 38 0.92 3.07 6.19
N ALA A 39 2.06 2.60 5.71
CA ALA A 39 2.16 1.83 4.48
C ALA A 39 2.87 0.51 4.77
N SER A 40 2.50 -0.54 4.05
CA SER A 40 3.16 -1.83 4.16
C SER A 40 3.21 -2.54 2.81
N LEU A 41 4.12 -3.50 2.71
CA LEU A 41 4.13 -4.51 1.66
C LEU A 41 3.99 -5.90 2.26
N TRP A 42 3.45 -6.82 1.49
CA TRP A 42 3.42 -8.24 1.80
C TRP A 42 3.65 -9.06 0.54
N ARG A 43 4.72 -9.85 0.52
CA ARG A 43 4.92 -10.83 -0.54
C ARG A 43 4.04 -12.04 -0.23
N THR A 44 3.18 -12.42 -1.18
CA THR A 44 2.22 -13.51 -0.97
C THR A 44 2.91 -14.86 -0.73
N PRO A 45 2.21 -15.87 -0.18
CA PRO A 45 2.80 -17.17 0.08
C PRO A 45 3.25 -17.90 -1.19
N SER A 46 2.59 -17.68 -2.34
CA SER A 46 3.08 -18.22 -3.62
C SER A 46 4.37 -17.54 -4.08
N GLY A 47 4.62 -16.31 -3.62
CA GLY A 47 5.82 -15.55 -3.91
C GLY A 47 5.78 -14.77 -5.23
N ASP A 48 4.70 -14.90 -6.01
CA ASP A 48 4.57 -14.33 -7.36
C ASP A 48 4.03 -12.90 -7.37
N SER A 49 3.48 -12.45 -6.25
CA SER A 49 2.90 -11.12 -6.12
C SER A 49 3.31 -10.42 -4.83
N VAL A 50 3.36 -9.10 -4.90
CA VAL A 50 3.54 -8.22 -3.75
C VAL A 50 2.28 -7.38 -3.61
N HIS A 51 1.64 -7.49 -2.46
CA HIS A 51 0.54 -6.64 -2.07
C HIS A 51 1.11 -5.39 -1.42
N LEU A 52 0.69 -4.23 -1.88
CA LEU A 52 1.02 -2.94 -1.31
C LEU A 52 -0.24 -2.37 -0.68
N ASP A 53 -0.14 -1.85 0.53
CA ASP A 53 -1.27 -1.15 1.15
C ASP A 53 -0.87 0.10 1.92
N VAL A 54 -1.83 1.01 2.00
CA VAL A 54 -1.84 2.16 2.88
C VAL A 54 -3.04 2.02 3.81
N THR A 55 -2.83 2.22 5.11
CA THR A 55 -3.91 2.35 6.09
C THR A 55 -3.91 3.73 6.71
N GLY A 56 -5.07 4.16 7.19
CA GLY A 56 -5.24 5.42 7.90
C GLY A 56 -6.69 5.65 8.25
N ARG A 57 -7.04 6.90 8.54
CA ARG A 57 -8.41 7.32 8.81
C ARG A 57 -8.82 8.45 7.87
N VAL A 58 -10.01 8.32 7.28
CA VAL A 58 -10.66 9.43 6.56
C VAL A 58 -11.19 10.46 7.57
N PRO A 59 -11.54 11.69 7.13
CA PRO A 59 -12.31 12.62 7.96
C PRO A 59 -13.54 11.93 8.58
N ALA A 60 -13.86 12.26 9.84
CA ALA A 60 -14.79 11.53 10.73
C ALA A 60 -14.23 10.24 11.38
N GLY A 61 -12.96 9.91 11.18
CA GLY A 61 -12.25 8.89 11.97
C GLY A 61 -12.48 7.44 11.53
N VAL A 62 -13.12 7.23 10.37
CA VAL A 62 -13.39 5.88 9.85
C VAL A 62 -12.08 5.25 9.36
N PRO A 63 -11.69 4.06 9.87
CA PRO A 63 -10.48 3.38 9.43
C PRO A 63 -10.64 2.83 8.02
N ILE A 64 -9.63 3.05 7.18
CA ILE A 64 -9.58 2.58 5.80
C ILE A 64 -8.27 1.84 5.52
N ARG A 65 -8.33 0.81 4.69
CA ARG A 65 -7.19 0.15 4.06
C ARG A 65 -7.37 0.21 2.56
N VAL A 66 -6.40 0.78 1.88
CA VAL A 66 -6.36 0.86 0.42
C VAL A 66 -5.21 0.00 -0.04
N TYR A 67 -5.44 -0.90 -0.98
CA TYR A 67 -4.40 -1.83 -1.42
C TYR A 67 -4.50 -2.16 -2.90
N ASP A 68 -3.41 -2.68 -3.43
CA ASP A 68 -3.37 -3.35 -4.72
C ASP A 68 -2.30 -4.44 -4.70
N ALA A 69 -2.24 -5.25 -5.74
CA ALA A 69 -1.20 -6.24 -5.94
C ALA A 69 -0.45 -6.00 -7.25
N VAL A 70 0.87 -6.16 -7.21
CA VAL A 70 1.73 -6.14 -8.39
C VAL A 70 2.49 -7.45 -8.50
N PRO A 71 2.93 -7.86 -9.70
CA PRO A 71 3.85 -8.98 -9.85
C PRO A 71 5.13 -8.75 -9.03
N PHE A 72 5.65 -9.81 -8.42
CA PHE A 72 6.95 -9.75 -7.77
C PHE A 72 8.05 -9.56 -8.83
N ASP A 73 8.87 -8.54 -8.62
CA ASP A 73 10.07 -8.26 -9.37
C ASP A 73 11.24 -8.10 -8.38
N ALA A 74 12.28 -8.92 -8.53
CA ALA A 74 13.41 -8.93 -7.60
C ALA A 74 14.25 -7.64 -7.66
N VAL A 75 14.17 -6.87 -8.74
CA VAL A 75 14.83 -5.56 -8.85
C VAL A 75 14.12 -4.53 -7.98
N SER A 76 12.78 -4.52 -8.02
CA SER A 76 11.96 -3.60 -7.23
C SER A 76 11.80 -4.02 -5.76
N PHE A 77 11.82 -5.33 -5.48
CA PHE A 77 11.62 -5.91 -4.15
C PHE A 77 12.79 -6.83 -3.75
N PRO A 78 14.00 -6.28 -3.59
CA PRO A 78 15.15 -7.07 -3.15
C PRO A 78 14.89 -7.60 -1.73
N ASP A 79 15.30 -8.85 -1.49
CA ASP A 79 15.34 -9.45 -0.16
C ASP A 79 13.99 -9.48 0.60
N VAL A 80 12.87 -9.60 -0.12
CA VAL A 80 11.55 -9.87 0.49
C VAL A 80 11.21 -11.35 0.31
N PRO A 81 11.33 -12.20 1.35
CA PRO A 81 10.95 -13.60 1.26
C PRO A 81 9.42 -13.77 1.06
N PRO A 82 8.96 -14.88 0.48
CA PRO A 82 7.54 -15.21 0.46
C PRO A 82 6.91 -15.20 1.86
N ASP A 83 5.63 -14.86 1.93
CA ASP A 83 4.85 -14.71 3.17
C ASP A 83 5.39 -13.69 4.18
N THR A 84 6.25 -12.76 3.73
CA THR A 84 6.82 -11.73 4.59
C THR A 84 6.08 -10.41 4.42
N ARG A 85 5.68 -9.80 5.54
CA ARG A 85 5.14 -8.44 5.61
C ARG A 85 6.20 -7.49 6.16
N GLN A 86 6.31 -6.32 5.56
CA GLN A 86 7.25 -5.28 5.95
C GLN A 86 6.56 -3.92 5.93
N ASP A 87 6.88 -3.07 6.90
CA ASP A 87 6.44 -1.68 6.91
C ASP A 87 7.23 -0.88 5.86
N LEU A 88 6.55 0.07 5.22
CA LEU A 88 7.11 0.94 4.21
C LEU A 88 7.00 2.40 4.61
N ALA A 89 8.03 3.17 4.26
CA ALA A 89 7.92 4.62 4.27
C ALA A 89 7.11 5.09 3.05
N VAL A 90 6.17 6.03 3.24
CA VAL A 90 5.41 6.65 2.13
C VAL A 90 6.34 7.31 1.09
N SER A 91 7.52 7.78 1.50
CA SER A 91 8.55 8.30 0.59
C SER A 91 9.02 7.26 -0.45
N LEU A 92 9.06 5.96 -0.10
CA LEU A 92 9.39 4.90 -1.03
C LEU A 92 8.29 4.71 -2.07
N LEU A 93 7.01 4.77 -1.67
CA LEU A 93 5.89 4.78 -2.62
C LEU A 93 5.99 5.97 -3.59
N ARG A 94 6.38 7.16 -3.11
CA ARG A 94 6.62 8.33 -3.96
C ARG A 94 7.81 8.19 -4.90
N MET A 95 8.80 7.38 -4.55
CA MET A 95 9.92 7.07 -5.43
C MET A 95 9.45 6.12 -6.53
N TRP A 96 8.82 5.00 -6.17
CA TRP A 96 8.30 4.03 -7.13
C TRP A 96 7.24 4.62 -8.08
N SER A 97 6.44 5.59 -7.61
CA SER A 97 5.44 6.25 -8.45
C SER A 97 6.01 7.05 -9.62
N ARG A 98 7.28 7.46 -9.56
CA ARG A 98 7.94 8.23 -10.62
C ARG A 98 8.43 7.37 -11.78
N GLY A 99 8.44 6.04 -11.61
CA GLY A 99 9.03 5.11 -12.57
C GLY A 99 10.55 5.17 -12.55
N GLY A 100 11.20 4.01 -12.67
CA GLY A 100 12.62 3.97 -12.99
C GLY A 100 12.82 4.48 -14.41
N GLU A 101 13.32 5.70 -14.58
CA GLU A 101 14.10 6.06 -15.75
C GLU A 101 15.35 5.17 -15.74
N VAL A 102 15.28 4.03 -16.43
CA VAL A 102 16.49 3.32 -16.85
C VAL A 102 16.84 3.96 -18.19
N ALA A 103 17.93 4.73 -18.18
CA ALA A 103 18.51 5.33 -19.38
C ALA A 103 18.61 4.26 -20.49
N ALA A 104 18.02 4.57 -21.65
CA ALA A 104 18.20 3.81 -22.88
C ALA A 104 19.64 3.96 -23.41
#